data_AF-A0A430EH51-F1
#
_entry.id   AF-A0A430EH51-F1
#
_cell.length_a   1.000
_cell.length_b   1.000
_cell.length_c   1.000
_cell.angle_alpha   90.00
_cell.angle_beta   90.00
_cell.angle_gamma   90.00
#
_symmetry.space_group_name_H-M   'P 1'
#
loop_
_entity.id
_entity.type
_entity.pdbx_description
1 polymer ?
#
loop_
_entity_poly.entity_id
_entity_poly.type
_entity_poly.pdbx_seq_one_letter_code
_entity_poly.pdbx_strand_id
1 'polypeptide(L)'
;MILPILLLMLQTSPAFNAEEEIIVVSRQLRMIKVDLKTDKREGAMHLRSCRILRGSGHSDLDAIPCGVAEQCVADGVPTRRELKNCVEDRSTSRINLVLASRRMARVD
;
A
#
# COMPACT_ATOMS: atom_id res chain seq x y z
N MET A 1 -35.77 -33.81 37.75
CA MET A 1 -35.65 -32.33 37.68
C MET A 1 -34.35 -31.95 38.38
N ILE A 2 -33.67 -30.90 37.91
CA ILE A 2 -32.32 -30.44 38.35
C ILE A 2 -31.25 -31.30 37.62
N LEU A 3 -30.39 -30.83 36.70
CA LEU A 3 -29.55 -29.64 36.73
C LEU A 3 -28.94 -29.40 35.31
N PRO A 4 -29.46 -28.49 34.46
CA PRO A 4 -28.79 -28.08 33.23
C PRO A 4 -27.89 -26.87 33.55
N ILE A 5 -26.70 -27.09 34.11
CA ILE A 5 -25.77 -25.99 34.47
C ILE A 5 -24.47 -26.02 33.64
N LEU A 6 -24.27 -27.01 32.77
CA LEU A 6 -23.01 -27.14 32.03
C LEU A 6 -22.91 -26.35 30.71
N LEU A 7 -23.86 -25.45 30.42
CA LEU A 7 -23.96 -24.75 29.12
C LEU A 7 -23.65 -23.25 29.18
N LEU A 8 -23.22 -22.71 30.33
CA LEU A 8 -23.02 -21.26 30.50
C LEU A 8 -21.57 -20.74 30.32
N MET A 9 -20.62 -21.58 29.92
CA MET A 9 -19.23 -21.13 29.66
C MET A 9 -18.96 -20.82 28.17
N LEU A 10 -20.00 -20.72 27.35
CA LEU A 10 -19.91 -20.33 25.94
C LEU A 10 -20.29 -18.87 25.75
N GLN A 11 -19.71 -17.97 26.55
CA GLN A 11 -19.96 -16.54 26.42
C GLN A 11 -18.65 -15.79 26.16
N THR A 12 -18.58 -15.31 24.91
CA THR A 12 -17.85 -14.14 24.45
C THR A 12 -16.33 -14.22 24.53
N SER A 13 -15.74 -14.86 23.51
CA SER A 13 -14.51 -14.28 22.96
C SER A 13 -14.83 -12.84 22.54
N PRO A 14 -14.03 -11.83 22.93
CA PRO A 14 -14.24 -10.50 22.41
C PRO A 14 -13.91 -10.55 20.92
N ALA A 15 -14.95 -10.55 20.08
CA ALA A 15 -14.85 -10.14 18.68
C ALA A 15 -14.65 -8.62 18.57
N PHE A 16 -13.95 -8.04 19.54
CA PHE A 16 -13.62 -6.63 19.64
C PHE A 16 -12.20 -6.49 19.11
N ASN A 17 -12.00 -5.60 18.15
CA ASN A 17 -10.74 -5.09 17.61
C ASN A 17 -10.24 -5.63 16.25
N ALA A 18 -10.93 -6.50 15.53
CA ALA A 18 -10.50 -6.80 14.15
C ALA A 18 -10.92 -5.71 13.14
N GLU A 19 -12.09 -5.08 13.34
CA GLU A 19 -12.63 -4.12 12.37
C GLU A 19 -12.09 -2.68 12.54
N GLU A 20 -11.72 -2.27 13.77
CA GLU A 20 -11.20 -0.92 14.02
C GLU A 20 -9.71 -0.77 13.65
N GLU A 21 -8.92 -1.84 13.71
CA GLU A 21 -7.50 -1.81 13.28
C GLU A 21 -7.36 -1.70 11.74
N ILE A 22 -8.38 -2.13 10.98
CA ILE A 22 -8.39 -2.04 9.51
C ILE A 22 -8.54 -0.58 9.02
N ILE A 23 -9.13 0.31 9.82
CA ILE A 23 -9.40 1.70 9.42
C ILE A 23 -8.18 2.62 9.61
N VAL A 24 -7.21 2.27 10.46
CA VAL A 24 -6.02 3.12 10.69
C VAL A 24 -4.97 2.96 9.58
N VAL A 25 -4.88 1.79 8.93
CA VAL A 25 -3.84 1.53 7.92
C VAL A 25 -4.19 2.12 6.55
N SER A 26 -5.47 2.22 6.21
CA SER A 26 -5.90 2.88 4.96
C SER A 26 -5.57 4.38 4.94
N ARG A 27 -5.46 5.03 6.11
CA ARG A 27 -5.04 6.44 6.23
C ARG A 27 -3.54 6.65 6.00
N GLN A 28 -2.70 5.66 6.31
CA GLN A 28 -1.24 5.74 6.11
C GLN A 28 -0.82 5.64 4.63
N LEU A 29 -1.63 5.00 3.78
CA LEU A 29 -1.37 4.86 2.34
C LEU A 29 -1.40 6.20 1.56
N ARG A 30 -1.82 7.31 2.19
CA ARG A 30 -1.94 8.64 1.55
C ARG A 30 -0.77 9.60 1.79
N MET A 31 0.35 9.15 2.38
CA MET A 31 1.38 10.08 2.84
C MET A 31 2.56 10.30 1.87
N ILE A 32 2.83 9.36 0.96
CA ILE A 32 3.98 9.49 0.06
C ILE A 32 3.60 10.38 -1.13
N LYS A 33 4.21 11.55 -1.22
CA LYS A 33 4.10 12.45 -2.38
C LYS A 33 5.38 12.38 -3.19
N VAL A 34 5.24 12.18 -4.50
CA VAL A 34 6.38 12.18 -5.43
C VAL A 34 6.18 13.19 -6.56
N ASP A 35 7.27 13.81 -6.97
CA ASP A 35 7.38 14.60 -8.19
C ASP A 35 8.02 13.74 -9.28
N LEU A 36 7.29 13.57 -10.39
CA LEU A 36 7.75 12.82 -11.56
C LEU A 36 7.97 13.79 -12.72
N LYS A 37 9.24 14.04 -13.05
CA LYS A 37 9.57 14.80 -14.26
C LYS A 37 9.70 13.84 -15.42
N THR A 38 8.93 14.10 -16.47
CA THR A 38 8.82 13.20 -17.62
C THR A 38 8.84 13.97 -18.93
N ASP A 39 9.51 13.38 -19.91
CA ASP A 39 9.50 13.79 -21.31
C ASP A 39 8.83 12.71 -22.18
N LYS A 40 8.42 13.08 -23.39
CA LYS A 40 7.90 12.13 -24.38
C LYS A 40 8.99 11.89 -25.42
N ARG A 41 9.36 10.62 -25.64
CA ARG A 41 10.30 10.20 -26.69
C ARG A 41 9.71 9.00 -27.42
N GLU A 42 9.77 9.02 -28.75
CA GLU A 42 9.35 7.89 -29.59
C GLU A 42 7.93 7.38 -29.30
N GLY A 43 7.03 8.29 -28.90
CA GLY A 43 5.65 7.94 -28.56
C GLY A 43 5.40 7.49 -27.12
N ALA A 44 6.45 7.17 -26.35
CA ALA A 44 6.37 6.73 -24.96
C ALA A 44 6.83 7.80 -23.96
N MET A 45 6.33 7.71 -22.73
CA MET A 45 6.81 8.52 -21.62
C MET A 45 8.17 8.02 -21.16
N HIS A 46 9.09 8.95 -20.90
CA HIS A 46 10.40 8.71 -20.32
C HIS A 46 10.51 9.44 -18.98
N LEU A 47 11.12 8.78 -17.99
CA LEU A 47 11.34 9.36 -16.68
C LEU A 47 12.67 10.12 -16.67
N ARG A 48 12.63 11.44 -16.41
CA ARG A 48 13.81 12.30 -16.28
C ARG A 48 14.32 12.33 -14.84
N SER A 49 13.40 12.38 -13.89
CA SER A 49 13.71 12.31 -12.47
C SER A 49 12.46 11.92 -11.68
N CYS A 50 12.66 11.15 -10.61
CA CYS A 50 11.67 10.97 -9.55
C CYS A 50 12.23 11.55 -8.25
N ARG A 51 11.42 12.35 -7.54
CA ARG A 51 11.79 12.91 -6.24
C ARG A 51 10.66 12.73 -5.25
N ILE A 52 10.98 12.24 -4.05
CA ILE A 52 10.03 12.18 -2.94
C ILE A 52 9.88 13.59 -2.35
N LEU A 53 8.67 14.15 -2.43
CA LEU A 53 8.31 15.45 -1.85
C LEU A 53 7.88 15.32 -0.39
N ARG A 54 7.25 14.21 -0.04
CA ARG A 54 6.84 13.86 1.32
C ARG A 54 6.96 12.36 1.47
N GLY A 55 7.74 11.89 2.43
CA GLY A 55 7.85 10.48 2.78
C GLY A 55 6.77 10.04 3.77
N SER A 56 6.61 8.73 3.88
CA SER A 56 5.82 8.06 4.93
C SER A 56 6.57 7.94 6.26
N GLY A 57 7.89 8.16 6.26
CA GLY A 57 8.76 7.93 7.41
C GLY A 57 9.34 6.50 7.44
N HIS A 58 9.00 5.66 6.47
CA HIS A 58 9.55 4.33 6.29
C HIS A 58 10.31 4.27 4.96
N SER A 59 11.64 4.20 5.02
CA SER A 59 12.52 4.28 3.84
C SER A 59 12.23 3.19 2.79
N ASP A 60 11.83 2.01 3.22
CA ASP A 60 11.49 0.89 2.35
C ASP A 60 10.17 1.12 1.60
N LEU A 61 9.19 1.78 2.23
CA LEU A 61 7.95 2.19 1.57
C LEU A 61 8.19 3.39 0.63
N ASP A 62 9.02 4.33 1.07
CA ASP A 62 9.34 5.56 0.36
C ASP A 62 10.11 5.31 -0.95
N ALA A 63 10.89 4.22 -1.02
CA ALA A 63 11.58 3.80 -2.23
C ALA A 63 10.66 3.23 -3.32
N ILE A 64 9.44 2.77 -2.97
CA ILE A 64 8.55 2.04 -3.89
C ILE A 64 8.11 2.89 -5.09
N PRO A 65 7.59 4.12 -4.92
CA PRO A 65 6.96 4.83 -6.04
C PRO A 65 7.95 5.19 -7.16
N CYS A 66 9.20 5.53 -6.82
CA CYS A 66 10.20 5.84 -7.85
C CYS A 66 10.62 4.59 -8.63
N GLY A 67 10.86 3.46 -7.94
CA GLY A 67 11.17 2.21 -8.64
C GLY A 67 10.01 1.69 -9.50
N VAL A 68 8.77 1.92 -9.06
CA VAL A 68 7.58 1.63 -9.87
C VAL A 68 7.48 2.57 -11.07
N ALA A 69 7.79 3.86 -10.92
CA ALA A 69 7.79 4.82 -12.02
C ALA A 69 8.77 4.42 -13.14
N GLU A 70 9.97 3.95 -12.77
CA GLU A 70 10.95 3.39 -13.71
C GLU A 70 10.39 2.19 -14.47
N GLN A 71 9.71 1.27 -13.77
CA GLN A 71 9.06 0.11 -14.40
C GLN A 71 7.94 0.53 -15.36
N CYS A 72 7.09 1.47 -14.96
CA CYS A 72 6.00 1.96 -15.79
C CYS A 72 6.48 2.65 -17.07
N VAL A 73 7.57 3.43 -17.02
CA VAL A 73 8.14 4.02 -18.26
C VAL A 73 8.84 2.97 -19.12
N ALA A 74 9.49 1.97 -18.52
CA ALA A 74 10.08 0.85 -19.26
C ALA A 74 9.03 0.00 -19.99
N ASP A 75 7.82 -0.10 -19.45
CA ASP A 75 6.66 -0.73 -20.10
C ASP A 75 6.06 0.12 -21.23
N GLY A 76 6.60 1.31 -21.49
CA GLY A 76 6.23 2.12 -22.64
C GLY A 76 4.90 2.88 -22.50
N VAL A 77 4.50 3.27 -21.28
CA VAL A 77 3.25 4.03 -21.08
C VAL A 77 3.21 5.29 -21.96
N PRO A 78 2.13 5.51 -22.74
CA PRO A 78 2.12 6.51 -23.82
C PRO A 78 1.73 7.92 -23.35
N THR A 79 1.08 8.04 -22.19
CA THR A 79 0.59 9.32 -21.67
C THR A 79 0.96 9.54 -20.21
N ARG A 80 1.08 10.81 -19.79
CA ARG A 80 1.29 11.16 -18.38
C ARG A 80 0.20 10.62 -17.46
N ARG A 81 -1.05 10.58 -17.95
CA ARG A 81 -2.18 10.05 -17.19
C ARG A 81 -2.03 8.55 -16.96
N GLU A 82 -1.66 7.80 -18.00
CA GLU A 82 -1.43 6.36 -17.88
C GLU A 82 -0.21 6.04 -17.02
N LEU A 83 0.86 6.83 -17.12
CA LEU A 83 1.99 6.73 -16.22
C LEU A 83 1.56 6.94 -14.76
N LYS A 84 0.78 7.99 -14.49
CA LYS A 84 0.26 8.26 -13.14
C LYS A 84 -0.52 7.07 -12.61
N ASN A 85 -1.48 6.57 -13.39
CA ASN A 85 -2.31 5.44 -12.97
C ASN A 85 -1.46 4.19 -12.73
N CYS A 86 -0.53 3.88 -13.65
CA CYS A 86 0.39 2.75 -13.49
C CYS A 86 1.20 2.86 -12.19
N VAL A 87 1.72 4.05 -11.88
CA VAL A 87 2.49 4.29 -10.66
C VAL A 87 1.60 4.15 -9.43
N GLU A 88 0.41 4.75 -9.42
CA GLU A 88 -0.52 4.68 -8.29
C GLU A 88 -0.95 3.24 -8.00
N ASP A 89 -1.38 2.50 -9.01
CA ASP A 89 -1.89 1.13 -8.88
C ASP A 89 -0.80 0.16 -8.40
N ARG A 90 0.35 0.17 -9.08
CA ARG A 90 1.46 -0.75 -8.76
C ARG A 90 2.15 -0.40 -7.45
N SER A 91 2.29 0.89 -7.13
CA SER A 91 2.84 1.31 -5.83
C SER A 91 1.90 0.89 -4.70
N THR A 92 0.60 1.11 -4.85
CA THR A 92 -0.40 0.70 -3.85
C THR A 92 -0.35 -0.80 -3.61
N SER A 93 -0.32 -1.60 -4.69
CA SER A 93 -0.20 -3.06 -4.59
C SER A 93 1.08 -3.47 -3.85
N ARG A 94 2.23 -2.94 -4.24
CA ARG A 94 3.53 -3.30 -3.63
C ARG A 94 3.64 -2.84 -2.17
N ILE A 95 3.15 -1.65 -1.83
CA ILE A 95 3.08 -1.17 -0.44
C ILE A 95 2.19 -2.10 0.39
N ASN A 96 1.01 -2.48 -0.12
CA ASN A 96 0.10 -3.39 0.59
C ASN A 96 0.76 -4.74 0.88
N LEU A 97 1.55 -5.28 -0.05
CA LEU A 97 2.30 -6.52 0.16
C LEU A 97 3.35 -6.40 1.27
N VAL A 98 4.10 -5.30 1.30
CA VAL A 98 5.08 -5.04 2.38
C VAL A 98 4.38 -4.92 3.72
N LEU A 99 3.26 -4.18 3.79
CA LEU A 99 2.49 -4.02 5.01
C LEU A 99 1.86 -5.35 5.48
N ALA A 100 1.33 -6.16 4.56
CA ALA A 100 0.80 -7.48 4.89
C ALA A 100 1.88 -8.40 5.47
N SER A 101 3.07 -8.42 4.84
CA SER A 101 4.21 -9.21 5.32
C SER A 101 4.64 -8.81 6.74
N ARG A 102 4.65 -7.50 7.04
CA ARG A 102 4.94 -6.99 8.38
C ARG A 102 3.90 -7.39 9.42
N ARG A 103 2.63 -7.50 9.04
CA ARG A 103 1.57 -7.95 9.97
C ARG A 103 1.77 -9.40 10.33
N MET A 104 2.04 -10.26 9.35
CA MET A 104 2.30 -11.68 9.58
C MET A 104 3.49 -11.88 10.53
N ALA A 105 4.59 -11.15 10.31
CA ALA A 105 5.79 -11.24 11.16
C ALA A 105 5.64 -10.71 12.59
N ARG A 106 4.51 -10.09 12.97
CA ARG A 106 4.22 -9.66 14.36
C ARG A 106 3.31 -10.63 15.11
N VAL A 107 2.68 -11.56 14.40
CA VAL A 107 1.74 -12.53 14.98
C VAL A 107 2.49 -13.80 15.42
N ASP A 108 3.70 -14.01 14.90
CA ASP A 108 4.68 -14.99 15.37
C ASP A 108 5.53 -14.45 16.54
#